data_AF-A0A0Q5J0B1-F1
#
_entry.id   AF-A0A0Q5J0B1-F1
#
_cell.length_a   1.000
_cell.length_b   1.000
_cell.length_c   1.000
_cell.angle_alpha   90.00
_cell.angle_beta   90.00
_cell.angle_gamma   90.00
#
_symmetry.space_group_name_H-M   'P 1'
#
loop_
_entity.id
_entity.type
_entity.pdbx_description
1 polymer ?
#
loop_
_entity_poly.entity_id
_entity_poly.type
_entity_poly.pdbx_seq_one_letter_code
_entity_poly.pdbx_strand_id
1 'polypeptide(L)'
;MKRPLLLLSALLALCPPALGLKLTVRDPELQTSLGYGESSGGKFNVKLVADYEGPVVVLFSQSDDEKSRGLFPGLKSSYDGAMRGGQLFLNSDAAPSAKVGTASANVRSMSVPATGTSLGRFLQPFKLTVSLQTTGQSGSPMELLLRATR
;
A
#
# COMPACT_ATOMS: atom_id res chain seq x y z
N MET A 1 6.80 55.83 -22.37
CA MET A 1 8.18 55.63 -21.88
C MET A 1 8.20 54.39 -20.99
N LYS A 2 9.05 53.41 -21.36
CA LYS A 2 9.89 52.53 -20.52
C LYS A 2 9.27 51.85 -19.26
N ARG A 3 9.13 50.52 -19.37
CA ARG A 3 9.07 49.43 -18.33
C ARG A 3 10.15 49.62 -17.23
N PRO A 4 10.03 49.09 -15.98
CA PRO A 4 9.86 47.64 -15.68
C PRO A 4 8.96 47.31 -14.46
N LEU A 5 8.19 46.21 -14.40
CA LEU A 5 8.53 44.78 -14.54
C LEU A 5 9.58 44.32 -13.53
N LEU A 6 9.26 44.27 -12.24
CA LEU A 6 10.06 43.62 -11.22
C LEU A 6 9.20 43.44 -9.96
N LEU A 7 8.39 42.40 -9.87
CA LEU A 7 7.79 41.91 -8.61
C LEU A 7 7.04 40.57 -8.81
N LEU A 8 7.52 39.69 -9.69
CA LEU A 8 6.89 38.38 -9.95
C LEU A 8 7.89 37.23 -9.89
N SER A 9 8.80 37.23 -8.90
CA SER A 9 9.85 36.20 -8.77
C SER A 9 10.03 35.61 -7.36
N ALA A 10 9.12 35.89 -6.41
CA ALA A 10 9.29 35.46 -5.01
C ALA A 10 8.30 34.38 -4.53
N LEU A 11 7.47 33.79 -5.40
CA LEU A 11 6.42 32.84 -4.97
C LEU A 11 6.53 31.46 -5.64
N LEU A 12 7.73 30.87 -5.66
CA LEU A 12 7.95 29.46 -6.06
C LEU A 12 8.52 28.56 -4.94
N ALA A 13 8.61 29.03 -3.69
CA ALA A 13 9.28 28.30 -2.62
C ALA A 13 8.37 27.54 -1.63
N LEU A 14 7.08 27.38 -1.91
CA LEU A 14 6.22 26.44 -1.16
C LEU A 14 5.75 25.33 -2.10
N CYS A 15 6.69 24.53 -2.60
CA CYS A 15 6.35 23.16 -2.94
C CYS A 15 6.21 22.44 -1.59
N PRO A 16 5.00 22.07 -1.13
CA PRO A 16 4.91 21.19 0.03
C PRO A 16 5.73 19.93 -0.31
N PRO A 17 6.59 19.44 0.59
CA PRO A 17 7.22 18.15 0.38
C PRO A 17 6.08 17.16 0.06
N ALA A 18 6.27 16.34 -0.96
CA ALA A 18 5.36 15.24 -1.25
C ALA A 18 5.43 14.26 -0.06
N LEU A 19 4.70 14.58 1.01
CA LEU A 19 4.58 13.79 2.23
C LEU A 19 3.80 12.54 1.85
N GLY A 20 4.51 11.42 1.80
CA GLY A 20 3.97 10.20 1.25
C GLY A 20 4.64 8.97 1.81
N LEU A 21 3.92 8.27 2.69
CA LEU A 21 4.27 6.94 3.17
C LEU A 21 4.42 6.03 1.95
N LYS A 22 5.61 5.47 1.76
CA LYS A 22 5.89 4.53 0.67
C LYS A 22 5.71 3.10 1.16
N LEU A 23 5.24 2.25 0.27
CA LEU A 23 5.10 0.81 0.47
C LEU A 23 5.77 0.09 -0.69
N THR A 24 6.50 -0.97 -0.40
CA THR A 24 7.01 -1.90 -1.40
C THR A 24 6.67 -3.30 -0.96
N VAL A 25 6.06 -4.08 -1.84
CA VAL A 25 5.77 -5.50 -1.62
C VAL A 25 6.85 -6.30 -2.32
N ARG A 26 7.51 -7.18 -1.59
CA ARG A 26 8.52 -8.09 -2.12
C ARG A 26 8.17 -9.54 -1.81
N ASP A 27 8.81 -10.44 -2.53
CA ASP A 27 8.78 -11.86 -2.19
C ASP A 27 9.49 -12.11 -0.83
N PRO A 28 9.33 -13.31 -0.24
CA PRO A 28 9.92 -13.65 1.06
C PRO A 28 11.45 -13.58 1.10
N GLU A 29 12.12 -13.74 -0.04
CA GLU A 29 13.57 -13.67 -0.18
C GLU A 29 14.06 -12.24 -0.51
N LEU A 30 13.12 -11.27 -0.61
CA LEU A 30 13.35 -9.85 -0.89
C LEU A 30 14.04 -9.55 -2.24
N GLN A 31 14.01 -10.49 -3.18
CA GLN A 31 14.69 -10.39 -4.48
C GLN A 31 13.85 -9.69 -5.56
N THR A 32 12.54 -9.95 -5.57
CA THR A 32 11.56 -9.53 -6.57
C THR A 32 10.56 -8.54 -5.98
N SER A 33 10.34 -7.44 -6.69
CA SER A 33 9.30 -6.47 -6.34
C SER A 33 7.97 -6.91 -6.93
N LEU A 34 7.01 -7.23 -6.05
CA LEU A 34 5.66 -7.69 -6.40
C LEU A 34 4.63 -6.55 -6.38
N GLY A 35 5.00 -5.40 -5.82
CA GLY A 35 4.16 -4.23 -5.82
C GLY A 35 4.80 -3.02 -5.18
N TYR A 36 4.18 -1.88 -5.39
CA TYR A 36 4.60 -0.59 -4.84
C TYR A 36 3.37 0.24 -4.50
N GLY A 37 3.46 1.05 -3.46
CA GLY A 37 2.44 2.02 -3.14
C GLY A 37 3.01 3.29 -2.53
N GLU A 38 2.21 4.34 -2.59
CA GLU A 38 2.54 5.63 -1.99
C GLU A 38 1.29 6.32 -1.46
N SER A 39 1.45 7.01 -0.34
CA SER A 39 0.43 7.90 0.18
C SER A 39 0.59 9.30 -0.42
N SER A 40 -0.52 9.92 -0.77
CA SER A 40 -0.57 11.32 -1.20
C SER A 40 -1.98 11.86 -0.97
N GLY A 41 -2.08 13.01 -0.30
CA GLY A 41 -3.37 13.69 -0.07
C GLY A 41 -4.43 12.85 0.65
N GLY A 42 -4.02 12.01 1.63
CA GLY A 42 -4.93 11.14 2.39
C GLY A 42 -5.38 9.87 1.65
N LYS A 43 -4.88 9.64 0.43
CA LYS A 43 -5.09 8.41 -0.33
C LYS A 43 -3.80 7.59 -0.37
N PHE A 44 -3.92 6.28 -0.39
CA PHE A 44 -2.82 5.34 -0.48
C PHE A 44 -2.97 4.54 -1.77
N ASN A 45 -2.21 4.88 -2.79
CA ASN A 45 -2.29 4.24 -4.10
C ASN A 45 -1.32 3.06 -4.13
N VAL A 46 -1.79 1.88 -4.50
CA VAL A 46 -1.00 0.65 -4.49
C VAL A 46 -1.16 -0.07 -5.82
N LYS A 47 -0.02 -0.41 -6.42
CA LYS A 47 0.09 -1.22 -7.62
C LYS A 47 0.66 -2.58 -7.24
N LEU A 48 -0.10 -3.64 -7.46
CA LEU A 48 0.32 -5.02 -7.21
C LEU A 48 0.37 -5.81 -8.51
N VAL A 49 1.22 -6.84 -8.58
CA VAL A 49 1.22 -7.81 -9.69
C VAL A 49 0.05 -8.75 -9.52
N ALA A 50 -0.82 -8.89 -10.54
CA ALA A 50 -2.02 -9.71 -10.44
C ALA A 50 -1.73 -11.22 -10.37
N ASP A 51 -0.61 -11.64 -10.97
CA ASP A 51 -0.26 -13.05 -11.20
C ASP A 51 0.41 -13.74 -10.00
N TYR A 52 0.73 -12.96 -8.95
CA TYR A 52 1.42 -13.49 -7.77
C TYR A 52 0.46 -13.82 -6.64
N GLU A 53 0.47 -15.09 -6.21
CA GLU A 53 -0.19 -15.55 -5.00
C GLU A 53 0.81 -16.27 -4.09
N GLY A 54 0.90 -15.85 -2.83
CA GLY A 54 1.88 -16.41 -1.92
C GLY A 54 2.27 -15.51 -0.77
N PRO A 55 3.20 -15.97 0.09
CA PRO A 55 3.77 -15.16 1.16
C PRO A 55 4.54 -13.97 0.58
N VAL A 56 4.43 -12.81 1.22
CA VAL A 56 5.12 -11.59 0.82
C VAL A 56 5.65 -10.84 2.03
N VAL A 57 6.67 -10.02 1.81
CA VAL A 57 7.16 -9.07 2.80
C VAL A 57 6.81 -7.67 2.34
N VAL A 58 6.16 -6.91 3.22
CA VAL A 58 5.73 -5.54 2.96
C VAL A 58 6.62 -4.59 3.72
N LEU A 59 7.27 -3.70 2.98
CA LEU A 59 8.17 -2.70 3.52
C LEU A 59 7.50 -1.33 3.47
N PHE A 60 7.44 -0.67 4.62
CA PHE A 60 6.96 0.71 4.75
C PHE A 60 8.14 1.66 4.97
N SER A 61 8.19 2.71 4.17
CA SER A 61 9.21 3.76 4.26
C SER A 61 8.54 5.11 4.46
N GLN A 62 8.81 5.72 5.62
CA GLN A 62 8.36 7.06 5.98
C GLN A 62 9.49 8.05 5.72
N SER A 63 9.14 9.28 5.32
CA SER A 63 10.10 10.38 5.25
C SER A 63 10.47 10.86 6.66
N ASP A 64 11.64 11.49 6.79
CA ASP A 64 12.11 12.03 8.08
C ASP A 64 11.13 13.04 8.69
N ASP A 65 10.50 13.88 7.86
CA ASP A 65 9.46 14.81 8.29
C ASP A 65 8.24 14.08 8.87
N GLU A 66 7.78 12.99 8.24
CA GLU A 66 6.64 12.21 8.69
C GLU A 66 6.91 11.52 10.03
N LYS A 67 8.13 11.01 10.19
CA LYS A 67 8.60 10.39 11.43
C LYS A 67 8.73 11.43 12.55
N SER A 68 9.29 12.60 12.25
CA SER A 68 9.44 13.72 13.20
C SER A 68 8.10 14.28 13.66
N ARG A 69 7.09 14.25 12.79
CA ARG A 69 5.71 14.68 13.09
C ARG A 69 4.85 13.59 13.71
N GLY A 70 5.35 12.36 13.79
CA GLY A 70 4.64 11.21 14.36
C GLY A 70 3.35 10.86 13.61
N LEU A 71 3.32 11.03 12.29
CA LEU A 71 2.09 10.84 11.49
C LEU A 71 1.61 9.38 11.44
N PHE A 72 2.51 8.42 11.58
CA PHE A 72 2.21 6.99 11.58
C PHE A 72 2.69 6.30 12.87
N PRO A 73 2.03 6.56 14.01
CA PRO A 73 2.42 5.98 15.28
C PRO A 73 2.26 4.44 15.25
N GLY A 74 3.29 3.72 15.65
CA GLY A 74 3.27 2.24 15.71
C GLY A 74 3.46 1.53 14.37
N LEU A 75 3.66 2.26 13.27
CA LEU A 75 3.98 1.66 11.96
C LEU A 75 5.43 1.14 11.95
N LYS A 76 5.60 -0.16 11.77
CA LYS A 76 6.89 -0.82 11.59
C LYS A 76 7.39 -0.65 10.16
N SER A 77 8.70 -0.74 9.97
CA SER A 77 9.32 -0.68 8.64
C SER A 77 9.03 -1.92 7.79
N SER A 78 8.73 -3.07 8.41
CA SER A 78 8.43 -4.30 7.70
C SER A 78 7.34 -5.11 8.39
N TYR A 79 6.56 -5.80 7.57
CA TYR A 79 5.52 -6.75 7.97
C TYR A 79 5.51 -7.94 7.04
N ASP A 80 5.32 -9.12 7.62
CA ASP A 80 5.01 -10.32 6.86
C ASP A 80 3.54 -10.30 6.42
N GLY A 81 3.25 -10.91 5.29
CA GLY A 81 1.92 -10.93 4.73
C GLY A 81 1.74 -12.01 3.68
N ALA A 82 0.59 -11.93 3.00
CA ALA A 82 0.30 -12.78 1.85
C ALA A 82 -0.48 -11.99 0.79
N MET A 83 -0.19 -12.27 -0.47
CA MET A 83 -0.99 -11.84 -1.61
C MET A 83 -1.94 -12.96 -2.03
N ARG A 84 -3.23 -12.63 -2.16
CA ARG A 84 -4.28 -13.57 -2.58
C ARG A 84 -5.37 -12.83 -3.35
N GLY A 85 -5.76 -13.33 -4.53
CA GLY A 85 -6.81 -12.74 -5.35
C GLY A 85 -6.57 -11.26 -5.67
N GLY A 86 -5.31 -10.86 -5.90
CA GLY A 86 -4.91 -9.48 -6.18
C GLY A 86 -4.98 -8.53 -4.98
N GLN A 87 -5.21 -9.03 -3.76
CA GLN A 87 -5.26 -8.24 -2.53
C GLN A 87 -4.07 -8.56 -1.61
N LEU A 88 -3.65 -7.56 -0.84
CA LEU A 88 -2.56 -7.66 0.13
C LEU A 88 -3.11 -7.80 1.56
N PHE A 89 -2.69 -8.85 2.24
CA PHE A 89 -3.00 -9.14 3.64
C PHE A 89 -1.73 -9.06 4.48
N LEU A 90 -1.80 -8.36 5.60
CA LEU A 90 -0.69 -8.10 6.51
C LEU A 90 -0.88 -8.85 7.82
N ASN A 91 0.13 -9.58 8.25
CA ASN A 91 0.19 -10.18 9.57
C ASN A 91 0.82 -9.15 10.52
N SER A 92 -0.04 -8.29 11.07
CA SER A 92 0.34 -7.40 12.15
C SER A 92 -0.20 -7.98 13.45
N ASP A 93 0.71 -8.29 14.38
CA ASP A 93 0.38 -8.61 15.78
C ASP A 93 -0.41 -7.46 16.46
N ALA A 94 -0.45 -6.29 15.82
CA ALA A 94 -1.09 -5.06 16.25
C ALA A 94 -2.51 -4.81 15.66
N ALA A 95 -3.14 -5.78 14.99
CA ALA A 95 -4.51 -5.58 14.51
C ALA A 95 -5.53 -5.71 15.66
N PRO A 96 -6.31 -4.67 16.01
CA PRO A 96 -7.39 -4.83 16.97
C PRO A 96 -8.49 -5.69 16.34
N SER A 97 -8.53 -6.96 16.74
CA SER A 97 -9.72 -7.81 16.78
C SER A 97 -10.57 -7.84 15.50
N ALA A 98 -10.14 -8.60 14.49
CA ALA A 98 -11.12 -9.41 13.78
C ALA A 98 -11.53 -10.54 14.74
N LYS A 99 -12.76 -10.51 15.24
CA LYS A 99 -13.38 -11.65 15.92
C LYS A 99 -13.30 -12.87 14.99
N VAL A 100 -12.28 -13.69 15.14
CA VAL A 100 -12.24 -15.04 14.59
C VAL A 100 -12.70 -15.95 15.70
N GLY A 101 -13.90 -16.50 15.53
CA GLY A 101 -14.41 -17.53 16.41
C GLY A 101 -13.40 -18.67 16.51
N THR A 102 -13.10 -19.05 17.75
CA THR A 102 -12.73 -20.41 18.18
C THR A 102 -12.07 -21.30 17.12
N ALA A 103 -10.74 -21.33 17.10
CA ALA A 103 -10.00 -22.55 16.79
C ALA A 103 -8.72 -22.61 17.63
N SER A 104 -8.84 -23.42 18.68
CA SER A 104 -7.83 -24.14 19.46
C SER A 104 -6.35 -23.79 19.30
N ALA A 105 -5.75 -23.53 20.45
CA ALA A 105 -4.31 -23.57 20.69
C ALA A 105 -3.68 -24.90 20.24
N ASN A 106 -2.37 -24.79 19.93
CA ASN A 106 -1.36 -25.86 19.83
C ASN A 106 -1.24 -26.57 18.49
N VAL A 107 -0.32 -26.11 17.61
CA VAL A 107 0.63 -26.97 16.85
C VAL A 107 1.81 -26.09 16.38
N ARG A 108 3.03 -26.50 16.72
CA ARG A 108 4.28 -26.15 16.02
C ARG A 108 4.16 -26.56 14.55
N SER A 109 3.83 -25.63 13.67
CA SER A 109 4.04 -25.77 12.23
C SER A 109 4.03 -24.39 11.62
N MET A 110 4.96 -24.19 10.69
CA MET A 110 5.14 -23.02 9.85
C MET A 110 3.95 -22.90 8.88
N SER A 111 2.76 -22.64 9.41
CA SER A 111 1.55 -22.33 8.66
C SER A 111 1.31 -20.85 8.89
N VAL A 112 1.63 -20.03 7.89
CA VAL A 112 1.25 -18.61 7.86
C VAL A 112 -0.24 -18.56 8.16
N PRO A 113 -0.66 -18.03 9.32
CA PRO A 113 -2.06 -18.03 9.68
C PRO A 113 -2.81 -17.24 8.61
N ALA A 114 -3.90 -17.81 8.09
CA ALA A 114 -4.80 -17.18 7.11
C ALA A 114 -5.60 -16.02 7.73
N THR A 115 -4.96 -15.24 8.61
CA THR A 115 -5.52 -14.30 9.56
C THR A 115 -4.87 -12.91 9.41
N GLY A 116 -4.47 -12.56 8.19
CA GLY A 116 -3.93 -11.25 7.88
C GLY A 116 -5.02 -10.19 7.76
N THR A 117 -4.73 -8.97 8.19
CA THR A 117 -5.61 -7.80 8.00
C THR A 117 -5.39 -7.25 6.61
N SER A 118 -6.46 -6.95 5.86
CA SER A 118 -6.31 -6.34 4.53
C SER A 118 -5.61 -4.97 4.64
N LEU A 119 -4.81 -4.61 3.64
CA LEU A 119 -4.07 -3.34 3.64
C LEU A 119 -4.99 -2.12 3.90
N GLY A 120 -6.20 -2.13 3.34
CA GLY A 120 -7.21 -1.10 3.59
C GLY A 120 -7.62 -0.99 5.05
N ARG A 121 -7.81 -2.11 5.75
CA ARG A 121 -8.13 -2.12 7.18
C ARG A 121 -6.93 -1.74 8.04
N PHE A 122 -5.74 -2.17 7.64
CA PHE A 122 -4.50 -1.84 8.33
C PHE A 122 -4.18 -0.34 8.29
N LEU A 123 -4.48 0.34 7.18
CA LEU A 123 -4.21 1.77 7.01
C LEU A 123 -5.34 2.70 7.49
N GLN A 124 -6.51 2.13 7.82
CA GLN A 124 -7.65 2.86 8.38
C GLN A 124 -7.32 3.74 9.62
N PRO A 125 -6.58 3.27 10.65
CA PRO A 125 -6.25 4.11 11.81
C PRO A 125 -5.45 5.36 11.44
N PHE A 126 -4.73 5.33 10.31
CA PHE A 126 -3.96 6.47 9.80
C PHE A 126 -4.79 7.40 8.89
N LYS A 127 -6.12 7.19 8.82
CA LYS A 127 -7.05 7.96 7.96
C LYS A 127 -6.67 7.93 6.47
N LEU A 128 -6.05 6.84 6.03
CA LEU A 128 -5.66 6.64 4.63
C LEU A 128 -6.68 5.77 3.92
N THR A 129 -7.18 6.24 2.77
CA THR A 129 -8.05 5.47 1.89
C THR A 129 -7.22 4.73 0.85
N VAL A 130 -7.33 3.41 0.76
CA VAL A 130 -6.52 2.59 -0.16
C VAL A 130 -7.18 2.48 -1.54
N SER A 131 -6.41 2.81 -2.57
CA SER A 131 -6.73 2.59 -3.99
C SER A 131 -5.82 1.49 -4.52
N LEU A 132 -6.38 0.32 -4.86
CA LEU A 132 -5.63 -0.82 -5.35
C LEU A 132 -5.73 -0.95 -6.86
N GLN A 133 -4.60 -1.09 -7.53
CA GLN A 133 -4.47 -1.34 -8.96
C GLN A 133 -3.67 -2.63 -9.15
N THR A 134 -4.22 -3.62 -9.83
CA THR A 134 -3.49 -4.84 -10.16
C THR A 134 -3.01 -4.78 -11.61
N THR A 135 -1.70 -4.82 -11.82
CA THR A 135 -1.08 -4.92 -13.15
C THR A 135 -1.52 -6.25 -13.77
N GLY A 136 -2.44 -6.20 -14.72
CA GLY A 136 -3.11 -7.37 -15.31
C GLY A 136 -4.62 -7.22 -15.42
N GLN A 137 -5.26 -6.40 -14.56
CA GLN A 137 -6.64 -5.96 -14.74
C GLN A 137 -6.67 -4.66 -15.56
N SER A 138 -6.27 -4.76 -16.84
CA SER A 138 -6.78 -3.83 -17.84
C SER A 138 -8.15 -4.34 -18.28
N GLY A 139 -9.14 -4.21 -17.39
CA GLY A 139 -10.54 -4.31 -17.77
C GLY A 139 -10.89 -3.08 -18.60
N SER A 140 -10.44 -3.06 -19.84
CA SER A 140 -10.89 -2.12 -20.85
C SER A 140 -12.41 -2.31 -20.97
N PRO A 141 -13.26 -1.27 -20.82
CA PRO A 141 -14.70 -1.40 -21.07
C PRO A 141 -15.03 -1.72 -22.54
N MET A 142 -14.03 -1.92 -23.41
CA MET A 142 -14.17 -2.19 -24.84
C MET A 142 -13.81 -3.63 -25.24
N GLU A 143 -13.22 -4.47 -24.38
CA GLU A 143 -12.79 -5.82 -24.79
C GLU A 143 -13.89 -6.90 -24.71
N LEU A 144 -15.09 -6.55 -24.22
CA LEU A 144 -16.21 -7.49 -24.16
C LEU A 144 -17.04 -7.57 -25.46
N LEU A 145 -16.81 -6.68 -26.44
CA LEU A 145 -17.64 -6.61 -27.65
C LEU A 145 -17.12 -7.45 -28.84
N LEU A 146 -15.93 -8.06 -28.75
CA LEU A 146 -15.33 -8.78 -29.88
C LEU A 146 -15.29 -10.31 -29.76
N ARG A 147 -15.75 -10.89 -28.64
CA ARG A 147 -15.78 -12.34 -28.43
C ARG A 147 -17.14 -13.00 -28.65
N ALA A 148 -18.18 -12.24 -28.98
CA ALA A 148 -19.54 -12.76 -29.20
C ALA A 148 -19.84 -13.18 -30.65
N THR A 149 -18.85 -13.12 -31.56
CA THR A 149 -19.03 -13.52 -32.96
C THR A 149 -17.89 -14.41 -33.42
N ARG A 150 -17.90 -15.68 -32.99
CA ARG A 150 -17.33 -16.79 -33.73
C ARG A 150 -18.05 -18.08 -33.35
#